data_AF-G5R362-F1
#
_entry.id   AF-G5R362-F1
#
_cell.length_a   1.000
_cell.length_b   1.000
_cell.length_c   1.000
_cell.angle_alpha   90.00
_cell.angle_beta   90.00
_cell.angle_gamma   90.00
#
_symmetry.space_group_name_H-M   'P 1'
#
loop_
_entity.id
_entity.type
_entity.pdbx_description
1 polymer ?
#
loop_
_entity_poly.entity_id
_entity_poly.type
_entity_poly.pdbx_seq_one_letter_code
_entity_poly.pdbx_strand_id
1 'polypeptide(L)' 'MSVVAEVCGLTPKAIYKWIERGSLPRTEFTGETEYADKIAKASGGKYSAAQIRRIGKQQLVM' A
#
# COMPACT_ATOMS: atom_id res chain seq x y z
N MET A 1 8.54 -11.45 9.19
CA MET A 1 8.40 -11.09 7.77
C MET A 1 7.04 -10.44 7.58
N SER A 2 6.94 -9.31 6.88
CA SER A 2 5.64 -8.70 6.56
C SER A 2 5.12 -9.26 5.23
N VAL A 3 3.94 -9.88 5.26
CA VAL A 3 3.24 -10.39 4.05
C VAL A 3 3.15 -9.32 2.96
N VAL A 4 2.88 -8.07 3.35
CA VAL A 4 2.79 -6.92 2.43
C VAL A 4 4.09 -6.70 1.66
N ALA A 5 5.25 -6.76 2.33
CA ALA A 5 6.53 -6.57 1.66
C ALA A 5 6.80 -7.69 0.63
N GLU A 6 6.48 -8.93 0.99
CA GLU A 6 6.64 -10.09 0.11
C GLU A 6 5.78 -9.97 -1.15
N VAL A 7 4.47 -9.74 -1.00
CA VAL A 7 3.56 -9.65 -2.16
C VAL A 7 3.82 -8.41 -3.02
N CYS A 8 4.38 -7.35 -2.43
CA CYS A 8 4.77 -6.16 -3.16
C CYS A 8 6.18 -6.25 -3.78
N GLY A 9 6.97 -7.30 -3.48
CA GLY A 9 8.36 -7.42 -3.94
C GLY A 9 9.28 -6.34 -3.34
N LEU A 10 8.99 -5.91 -2.12
CA LEU A 10 9.66 -4.81 -1.44
C LEU A 10 10.38 -5.31 -0.19
N THR A 11 11.29 -4.47 0.31
CA THR A 11 11.88 -4.69 1.63
C THR A 11 10.91 -4.25 2.74
N PRO A 12 10.95 -4.86 3.93
CA PRO A 12 10.17 -4.38 5.08
C PRO A 12 10.40 -2.89 5.38
N LYS A 13 11.63 -2.39 5.17
CA LYS A 13 11.98 -0.97 5.32
C LYS A 13 11.18 -0.05 4.40
N ALA A 14 10.85 -0.48 3.18
CA ALA A 14 10.00 0.30 2.28
C ALA A 14 8.57 0.42 2.82
N ILE A 15 8.03 -0.68 3.37
CA ILE A 15 6.69 -0.69 3.99
C ILE A 15 6.66 0.19 5.24
N TYR A 16 7.69 0.16 6.07
CA TYR A 16 7.79 1.06 7.23
C TYR A 16 7.73 2.53 6.82
N LYS A 17 8.39 2.93 5.73
CA LYS A 17 8.28 4.30 5.21
C LYS A 17 6.85 4.67 4.80
N TRP A 18 6.06 3.72 4.28
CA TRP A 18 4.65 3.98 3.96
C TRP A 18 3.84 4.22 5.24
N ILE A 19 4.10 3.43 6.27
CA ILE A 19 3.46 3.54 7.59
C ILE A 19 3.84 4.87 8.26
N GLU A 20 5.12 5.22 8.30
CA GLU A 20 5.62 6.51 8.84
C GLU A 20 5.00 7.71 8.12
N ARG A 21 4.83 7.61 6.79
CA ARG A 21 4.19 8.65 5.98
C ARG A 21 2.67 8.62 6.03
N GLY A 22 2.07 7.58 6.60
CA GLY A 22 0.63 7.32 6.53
C GLY A 22 0.09 7.24 5.10
N SER A 23 0.91 6.84 4.12
CA SER A 23 0.58 6.92 2.71
C SER A 23 1.27 5.84 1.89
N LEU A 24 0.56 5.34 0.87
CA LEU A 24 1.14 4.55 -0.21
C LEU A 24 2.06 5.42 -1.07
N PRO A 25 3.01 4.82 -1.81
CA PRO A 25 3.94 5.57 -2.65
C PRO A 25 3.19 6.23 -3.81
N ARG A 26 3.72 7.35 -4.30
CA ARG A 26 3.15 8.09 -5.43
C ARG A 26 2.87 7.21 -6.65
N THR A 27 3.74 6.21 -6.89
CA THR A 27 3.64 5.24 -7.98
C THR A 27 2.30 4.50 -8.00
N GLU A 28 1.67 4.31 -6.84
CA GLU A 28 0.33 3.72 -6.73
C GLU A 28 -0.75 4.62 -7.34
N PHE A 29 -0.60 5.93 -7.17
CA PHE A 29 -1.57 6.92 -7.62
C PHE A 29 -1.32 7.38 -9.05
N THR A 30 -0.09 7.24 -9.54
CA THR A 30 0.25 7.45 -10.96
C THR A 30 0.02 6.20 -11.80
N GLY A 31 -0.25 5.04 -11.20
CA GLY A 31 -0.50 3.78 -11.89
C GLY A 31 0.76 3.03 -12.32
N GLU A 32 1.93 3.46 -11.87
CA GLU A 32 3.20 2.74 -12.08
C GLU A 32 3.28 1.45 -11.23
N THR A 33 2.53 1.41 -10.13
CA THR A 33 2.42 0.24 -9.25
C THR A 33 0.97 -0.07 -8.90
N GLU A 34 0.72 -1.34 -8.56
CA GLU A 34 -0.59 -1.89 -8.18
C GLU A 34 -0.51 -2.57 -6.79
N TYR A 35 0.12 -1.91 -5.83
CA TYR A 35 0.31 -2.43 -4.48
C TYR A 35 -1.01 -2.65 -3.75
N ALA A 36 -1.99 -1.76 -3.91
CA ALA A 36 -3.29 -1.93 -3.25
C ALA A 36 -4.00 -3.19 -3.72
N ASP A 37 -3.91 -3.52 -5.01
CA ASP A 37 -4.47 -4.72 -5.60
C ASP A 37 -3.75 -6.00 -5.12
N LYS A 38 -2.41 -5.95 -5.02
CA LYS A 38 -1.61 -7.04 -4.43
C LYS A 38 -1.96 -7.28 -2.97
N ILE A 39 -2.09 -6.22 -2.17
CA ILE A 39 -2.44 -6.28 -0.75
C ILE A 39 -3.88 -6.80 -0.57
N ALA A 40 -4.83 -6.34 -1.39
CA ALA A 40 -6.21 -6.81 -1.36
C ALA A 40 -6.31 -8.34 -1.60
N LYS A 41 -5.59 -8.83 -2.61
CA LYS A 41 -5.50 -10.27 -2.92
C LYS A 41 -4.88 -11.05 -1.76
N ALA A 42 -3.75 -10.57 -1.22
CA ALA A 42 -3.07 -11.18 -0.08
C ALA A 42 -3.94 -11.22 1.18
N SER A 43 -4.85 -10.26 1.32
CA SER A 43 -5.79 -10.19 2.42
C SER A 43 -6.94 -11.20 2.31
N GLY A 44 -7.06 -11.97 1.22
CA GLY A 44 -8.13 -12.93 1.01
C GLY A 44 -9.52 -12.29 0.96
N GLY A 45 -9.62 -11.05 0.43
CA GLY A 45 -10.89 -10.34 0.28
C GLY A 45 -11.38 -9.55 1.50
N LYS A 46 -10.64 -9.52 2.62
CA LYS A 46 -11.03 -8.68 3.78
C LYS A 46 -10.99 -7.17 3.48
N TYR A 47 -10.11 -6.77 2.54
CA TYR A 47 -9.99 -5.39 2.09
C TYR A 47 -10.01 -5.33 0.57
N SER A 48 -10.74 -4.37 0.02
CA SER A 48 -10.68 -4.03 -1.41
C SER A 48 -9.51 -3.10 -1.72
N ALA A 49 -9.00 -3.17 -2.94
CA ALA A 49 -7.95 -2.26 -3.41
C ALA A 49 -8.38 -0.79 -3.32
N ALA A 50 -9.66 -0.49 -3.54
CA ALA A 50 -10.22 0.85 -3.39
C ALA A 50 -10.17 1.34 -1.94
N GLN A 51 -10.49 0.48 -0.96
CA GLN A 51 -10.38 0.82 0.46
C GLN A 51 -8.92 1.11 0.83
N ILE A 52 -8.00 0.26 0.39
CA ILE A 52 -6.56 0.42 0.65
C ILE A 52 -6.03 1.71 0.02
N ARG A 53 -6.38 2.00 -1.23
CA ARG A 53 -6.04 3.27 -1.91
C ARG A 53 -6.61 4.47 -1.18
N ARG A 54 -7.86 4.40 -0.72
CA ARG A 54 -8.51 5.50 -0.01
C ARG A 54 -7.80 5.81 1.31
N ILE A 55 -7.43 4.78 2.08
CA ILE A 55 -6.70 4.94 3.35
C ILE A 55 -5.27 5.42 3.10
N GLY A 56 -4.61 4.85 2.10
CA GLY A 56 -3.22 5.18 1.75
C GLY A 56 -3.06 6.46 0.93
N LYS A 57 -4.15 7.12 0.53
CA LYS A 57 -4.10 8.41 -0.17
C LYS A 57 -3.70 9.46 0.86
N GLN A 58 -2.48 9.96 0.70
CA GLN A 58 -1.84 10.98 1.53
C GLN A 58 -2.87 11.85 2.26
N GLN A 59 -2.92 11.71 3.59
CA GLN A 59 -3.58 12.69 4.44
C GLN A 59 -2.75 13.98 4.31
N LEU A 60 -3.11 14.80 3.33
CA LEU A 60 -2.74 16.21 3.32
C LEU A 60 -3.42 16.81 4.54
N VAL A 61 -2.76 16.69 5.69
CA VAL A 61 -3.00 17.56 6.82
C VAL A 61 -2.41 18.91 6.39
N MET A 62 -3.35 19.75 5.95
CA MET A 62 -3.29 21.22 5.98
C MET A 62 -2.84 21.73 7.36
#